data_AF-A0A8B7DU92-F1
#
_entry.id   AF-A0A8B7DU92-F1
#
_cell.length_a   1.000
_cell.length_b   1.000
_cell.length_c   1.000
_cell.angle_alpha   90.00
_cell.angle_beta   90.00
_cell.angle_gamma   90.00
#
_symmetry.space_group_name_H-M   'P 1'
#
loop_
_entity.id
_entity.type
_entity.pdbx_description
1 polymer ?
#
loop_
_entity_poly.entity_id
_entity_poly.type
_entity_poly.pdbx_seq_one_letter_code
_entity_poly.pdbx_strand_id
1 'polypeptide(L)'
;MILACLNAIEVVLNRQYKRYFSITITEALEKETASARLHNIDSEELMGMFSAAKGRSPNASIDYISCKLRTKKNGTMDYLDNLDDFSRKMVVQWSIQAARKKRIKTRLQHTEIRAEISKRQTIKRQKIDEKEKRKLEQQLTLLTISEILNLFKNLSTKQVDDLNDVMCERIVGRNLCHEWYDSDTAMTVLYNGRVEKLKKAQKDIIYTISYWTREENDTEAVDYYMKKFQLVADIVSGQRGNHL
;
A
#
# COMPACT_ATOMS: atom_id res chain seq x y z
N MET A 1 -22.71 41.52 1.85
CA MET A 1 -21.51 40.64 1.77
C MET A 1 -20.50 40.93 2.87
N ILE A 2 -19.95 42.15 2.98
CA ILE A 2 -18.93 42.50 4.00
C ILE A 2 -19.39 42.24 5.44
N LEU A 3 -20.65 42.59 5.78
CA LEU A 3 -21.21 42.34 7.11
C LEU A 3 -21.28 40.86 7.48
N ALA A 4 -21.58 39.98 6.52
CA ALA A 4 -21.61 38.53 6.74
C ALA A 4 -20.20 37.97 6.96
N CYS A 5 -19.19 38.51 6.27
CA CYS A 5 -17.79 38.15 6.48
C CYS A 5 -17.29 38.60 7.87
N LEU A 6 -17.65 39.81 8.29
CA LEU A 6 -17.29 40.34 9.61
C LEU A 6 -17.91 39.51 10.75
N ASN A 7 -19.19 39.15 10.62
CA ASN A 7 -19.86 38.30 11.61
C ASN A 7 -19.23 36.90 11.67
N ALA A 8 -18.82 36.33 10.53
CA ALA A 8 -18.12 35.05 10.51
C ALA A 8 -16.73 35.13 11.17
N ILE A 9 -15.99 36.22 10.95
CA ILE A 9 -14.70 36.49 11.60
C ILE A 9 -14.90 36.61 13.12
N GLU A 10 -15.90 37.36 13.56
CA GLU A 10 -16.22 37.52 14.97
C GLU A 10 -16.55 36.19 15.65
N VAL A 11 -17.35 35.33 15.00
CA VAL A 11 -17.68 33.99 15.51
C VAL A 11 -16.42 33.12 15.67
N VAL A 12 -15.51 33.16 14.69
CA VAL A 12 -14.25 32.39 14.75
C VAL A 12 -13.34 32.93 15.84
N LEU A 13 -13.17 34.25 15.93
CA LEU A 13 -12.35 34.89 16.97
C LEU A 13 -12.90 34.59 18.36
N ASN A 14 -14.21 34.71 18.56
CA ASN A 14 -14.85 34.34 19.81
C ASN A 14 -14.66 32.84 20.12
N ARG A 15 -14.78 31.95 19.14
CA ARG A 15 -14.55 30.51 19.39
C ARG A 15 -13.10 30.20 19.81
N GLN A 16 -12.13 30.87 19.20
CA GLN A 16 -10.70 30.63 19.45
C GLN A 16 -10.23 31.27 20.76
N TYR A 17 -10.66 32.50 21.04
CA TYR A 17 -10.11 33.29 22.13
C TYR A 17 -10.98 33.34 23.39
N LYS A 18 -12.25 32.94 23.34
CA LYS A 18 -13.14 32.96 24.52
C LYS A 18 -12.58 32.17 25.70
N ARG A 19 -11.88 31.05 25.44
CA ARG A 19 -11.19 30.29 26.50
C ARG A 19 -10.00 31.02 27.09
N TYR A 20 -9.24 31.77 26.28
CA TYR A 20 -8.11 32.56 26.77
C TYR A 20 -8.57 33.71 27.68
N PHE A 21 -9.71 34.33 27.38
CA PHE A 21 -10.28 35.41 28.20
C PHE A 21 -11.04 34.92 29.45
N SER A 22 -11.43 33.64 29.49
CA SER A 22 -12.13 33.03 30.64
C SER A 22 -11.22 32.22 31.55
N ILE A 23 -9.91 32.15 31.27
CA ILE A 23 -8.95 31.44 32.11
C ILE A 23 -8.62 32.30 33.33
N THR A 24 -8.84 31.76 34.52
CA THR A 24 -8.36 32.34 35.77
C THR A 24 -6.86 32.10 35.88
N ILE A 25 -6.06 33.17 35.85
CA ILE A 25 -4.61 33.09 35.98
C ILE A 25 -4.27 32.72 37.42
N THR A 26 -3.78 31.50 37.63
CA THR A 26 -3.29 31.03 38.93
C THR A 26 -1.76 30.99 38.92
N GLU A 27 -1.13 31.11 40.09
CA GLU A 27 0.34 31.10 40.22
C GLU A 27 0.98 29.81 39.67
N ALA A 28 0.26 28.69 39.71
CA ALA A 28 0.68 27.43 39.10
C ALA A 28 0.69 27.49 37.57
N LEU A 29 -0.35 28.10 36.97
CA LEU A 29 -0.44 28.29 35.53
C LEU A 29 0.64 29.25 35.01
N GLU A 30 0.99 30.29 35.79
CA GLU A 30 2.12 31.17 35.46
C GLU A 30 3.46 30.43 35.47
N LYS A 31 3.72 29.59 36.48
CA LYS A 31 4.95 28.77 36.53
C LYS A 31 5.01 27.76 35.39
N GLU A 32 3.90 27.09 35.07
CA GLU A 32 3.83 26.18 33.92
C GLU A 32 4.04 26.92 32.60
N THR A 33 3.43 28.09 32.42
CA THR A 33 3.57 28.90 31.19
C THR A 33 4.98 29.50 31.06
N ALA A 34 5.61 29.94 32.15
CA ALA A 34 6.99 30.41 32.14
C ALA A 34 7.99 29.29 31.85
N SER A 35 7.68 28.05 32.28
CA SER A 35 8.47 26.87 31.94
C SER A 35 8.20 26.34 30.53
N ALA A 36 7.03 26.67 29.97
CA ALA A 36 6.65 26.28 28.62
C ALA A 36 7.48 27.07 27.62
N ARG A 37 8.42 26.39 26.97
CA ARG A 37 9.21 26.97 25.90
C ARG A 37 8.28 27.43 24.78
N LEU A 38 8.50 28.66 24.30
CA LEU A 38 7.85 29.16 23.09
C LEU A 38 8.11 28.13 21.98
N HIS A 39 7.02 27.55 21.48
CA HIS A 39 6.96 26.36 20.63
C HIS A 39 7.85 26.38 19.38
N ASN A 40 8.41 27.54 19.02
CA ASN A 40 9.29 27.71 17.87
C ASN A 40 10.78 27.88 18.24
N ILE A 41 11.16 28.29 19.45
CA ILE A 41 12.57 28.65 19.75
C ILE A 41 13.50 27.44 19.63
N ASP A 42 13.14 26.30 20.22
CA ASP A 42 13.96 25.08 20.14
C ASP A 42 14.06 24.57 18.69
N SER A 43 12.99 24.73 17.91
CA SER A 43 12.94 24.28 16.52
C SER A 43 13.76 25.20 15.62
N GLU A 44 13.65 26.51 15.81
CA GLU A 44 14.46 27.53 15.14
C GLU A 44 15.94 27.38 15.48
N GLU A 45 16.27 27.14 16.75
CA GLU A 45 17.64 26.87 17.20
C GLU A 45 18.20 25.64 16.49
N LEU A 46 17.47 24.52 16.48
CA LEU A 46 17.90 23.30 15.78
C LEU A 46 18.08 23.53 14.28
N MET A 47 17.17 24.26 13.64
CA MET A 47 17.28 24.60 12.21
C MET A 47 18.46 25.53 11.93
N GLY A 48 18.70 26.53 12.78
CA GLY A 48 19.85 27.42 12.70
C GLY A 48 21.17 26.66 12.84
N MET A 49 21.27 25.77 13.83
CA MET A 49 22.45 24.92 14.01
C MET A 49 22.65 23.95 12.84
N PHE A 50 21.57 23.37 12.30
CA PHE A 50 21.63 22.50 11.13
C PHE A 50 22.11 23.25 9.88
N SER A 51 21.53 24.42 9.61
CA SER A 51 21.92 25.30 8.49
C SER A 51 23.40 25.69 8.59
N ALA A 52 23.85 26.13 9.77
CA ALA A 52 25.26 26.47 10.00
C ALA A 52 26.19 25.25 9.82
N ALA A 53 25.80 24.07 10.31
CA ALA A 53 26.60 22.85 10.15
C ALA A 53 26.67 22.38 8.69
N LYS A 54 25.58 22.52 7.94
CA LYS A 54 25.54 22.21 6.50
C LYS A 54 26.35 23.21 5.69
N GLY A 55 26.30 24.50 6.01
CA GLY A 55 27.12 25.52 5.37
C GLY A 55 28.62 25.30 5.58
N ARG A 56 29.02 24.89 6.80
CA ARG A 56 30.43 24.58 7.10
C ARG A 56 30.91 23.25 6.49
N SER A 57 30.02 22.26 6.35
CA SER A 57 30.33 20.95 5.80
C SER A 57 29.25 20.48 4.81
N PRO A 58 29.29 20.97 3.56
CA PRO A 58 28.25 20.68 2.58
C PRO A 58 28.15 19.19 2.23
N ASN A 59 29.28 18.49 2.23
CA ASN A 59 29.36 17.07 1.90
C ASN A 59 29.10 16.13 3.09
N ALA A 60 28.84 16.67 4.29
CA ALA A 60 28.52 15.84 5.45
C ALA A 60 27.13 15.20 5.29
N SER A 61 27.02 13.95 5.72
CA SER A 61 25.74 13.24 5.78
C SER A 61 24.81 13.87 6.82
N ILE A 62 23.50 13.75 6.60
CA ILE A 62 22.48 14.26 7.54
C ILE A 62 22.66 13.59 8.91
N ASP A 63 22.97 12.29 8.94
CA ASP A 63 23.23 11.56 10.18
C ASP A 63 24.42 12.11 10.95
N TYR A 64 25.52 12.47 10.26
CA TYR A 64 26.68 13.07 10.91
C TYR A 64 26.34 14.42 11.53
N ILE A 65 25.63 15.28 10.78
CA ILE A 65 25.19 16.59 11.26
C ILE A 65 24.25 16.41 12.46
N SER A 66 23.22 15.56 12.34
CA SER A 66 22.27 15.25 13.41
C SER A 66 22.97 14.76 14.68
N CYS A 67 23.94 13.83 14.56
CA CYS A 67 24.72 13.36 15.70
C CYS A 67 25.49 14.51 16.35
N LYS A 68 26.21 15.32 15.57
CA LYS A 68 26.96 16.47 16.07
C LYS A 68 26.08 17.46 16.84
N LEU A 69 24.87 17.74 16.32
CA LEU A 69 23.91 18.62 16.98
C LEU A 69 23.45 18.05 18.33
N ARG A 70 23.08 16.76 18.36
CA ARG A 70 22.66 16.07 19.59
C ARG A 70 23.77 16.04 20.63
N THR A 71 25.00 15.73 20.22
CA THR A 71 26.16 15.73 21.12
C THR A 71 26.34 17.09 21.78
N LYS A 72 26.15 18.18 21.02
CA LYS A 72 26.25 19.55 21.55
C LYS A 72 25.08 19.93 22.46
N LYS A 73 23.82 19.68 22.05
CA LYS A 73 22.62 19.98 22.85
C LYS A 73 22.59 19.18 24.16
N ASN A 74 23.07 17.94 24.15
CA ASN A 74 23.05 17.06 25.32
C ASN A 74 24.30 17.20 26.21
N GLY A 75 25.24 18.10 25.90
CA GLY A 75 26.49 18.23 26.67
C GLY A 75 27.32 16.95 26.70
N THR A 76 27.22 16.11 25.67
CA THR A 76 27.81 14.76 25.69
C THR A 76 29.34 14.81 25.63
N MET A 77 29.93 15.83 24.97
CA MET A 77 31.38 16.02 24.99
C MET A 77 31.86 16.35 26.41
N ASP A 78 31.22 17.34 27.05
CA ASP A 78 31.57 17.75 28.41
C ASP A 78 31.41 16.59 29.40
N TYR A 79 30.36 15.78 29.25
CA TYR A 79 30.19 14.54 30.03
C TYR A 79 31.36 13.57 29.83
N LEU A 80 31.77 13.30 28.59
CA LEU A 80 32.85 12.36 28.30
C LEU A 80 34.23 12.89 28.74
N ASP A 81 34.45 14.20 28.66
CA ASP A 81 35.71 14.83 29.06
C ASP A 81 35.89 14.84 30.59
N ASN A 82 34.79 14.82 31.35
CA ASN A 82 34.79 14.72 32.81
C ASN A 82 34.95 13.29 33.36
N LEU A 83 34.94 12.26 32.51
CA LEU A 83 35.15 10.87 32.93
C LEU A 83 36.64 10.50 32.94
N ASP A 84 36.98 9.55 33.82
CA ASP A 84 38.29 8.89 33.76
C ASP A 84 38.44 8.06 32.47
N ASP A 85 39.69 7.79 32.09
CA ASP A 85 39.99 7.15 30.80
C ASP A 85 39.37 5.75 30.67
N PHE A 86 39.29 5.00 31.77
CA PHE A 86 38.70 3.67 31.78
C PHE A 86 37.18 3.74 31.57
N SER A 87 36.48 4.55 32.36
CA SER A 87 35.02 4.75 32.25
C SER A 87 34.64 5.31 30.88
N ARG A 88 35.40 6.27 30.35
CA ARG A 88 35.19 6.83 29.01
C ARG A 88 35.30 5.76 27.92
N LYS A 89 36.34 4.93 27.96
CA LYS A 89 36.52 3.81 27.01
C LYS A 89 35.37 2.81 27.09
N MET A 90 34.92 2.48 28.29
CA MET A 90 33.76 1.60 28.50
C MET A 90 32.48 2.15 27.87
N VAL A 91 32.16 3.43 28.11
CA VAL A 91 30.98 4.10 27.55
C VAL A 91 31.03 4.12 26.01
N VAL A 92 32.19 4.43 25.43
CA VAL A 92 32.37 4.44 23.97
C VAL A 92 32.21 3.04 23.38
N GLN A 93 32.83 2.01 23.98
CA GLN A 93 32.69 0.63 23.52
C GLN A 93 31.24 0.15 23.60
N TRP A 94 30.56 0.41 24.71
CA TRP A 94 29.15 0.08 24.87
C TRP A 94 28.29 0.77 23.79
N SER A 95 28.54 2.05 23.53
CA SER A 95 27.81 2.84 22.53
C SER A 95 27.97 2.25 21.12
N ILE A 96 29.18 1.81 20.77
CA ILE A 96 29.46 1.13 19.48
C ILE A 96 28.67 -0.18 19.38
N GLN A 97 28.67 -1.00 20.43
CA GLN A 97 27.93 -2.26 20.46
C GLN A 97 26.41 -2.03 20.36
N ALA A 98 25.88 -1.06 21.10
CA ALA A 98 24.48 -0.68 21.05
C ALA A 98 24.08 -0.17 19.66
N ALA A 99 24.91 0.67 19.03
CA ALA A 99 24.68 1.15 17.66
C ALA A 99 24.66 0.00 16.65
N ARG A 100 25.57 -0.98 16.76
CA ARG A 100 25.58 -2.17 15.90
C ARG A 100 24.29 -2.98 16.06
N LYS A 101 23.87 -3.28 17.29
CA LYS A 101 22.62 -3.99 17.56
C LYS A 101 21.41 -3.25 16.98
N LYS A 102 21.36 -1.93 17.14
CA LYS A 102 20.31 -1.08 16.57
C LYS A 102 20.27 -1.15 15.05
N ARG A 103 21.41 -1.03 14.36
CA ARG A 103 21.48 -1.13 12.88
C ARG A 103 20.95 -2.47 12.37
N ILE A 104 21.30 -3.57 13.02
CA ILE A 104 20.81 -4.91 12.65
C ILE A 104 19.29 -4.97 12.80
N LYS A 105 18.75 -4.52 13.95
CA LYS A 105 17.30 -4.47 14.19
C LYS A 105 16.58 -3.60 13.17
N THR A 106 17.09 -2.40 12.90
CA THR A 106 16.52 -1.49 11.90
C THR A 106 16.53 -2.08 10.50
N ARG A 107 17.58 -2.82 10.11
CA ARG A 107 17.62 -3.49 8.80
C ARG A 107 16.53 -4.56 8.68
N LEU A 108 16.34 -5.38 9.71
CA LEU A 108 15.29 -6.40 9.73
C LEU A 108 13.88 -5.77 9.69
N GLN A 109 13.66 -4.71 10.47
CA GLN A 109 12.41 -3.96 10.41
C GLN A 109 12.16 -3.34 9.03
N HIS A 110 13.19 -2.80 8.38
CA HIS A 110 13.04 -2.27 7.01
C HIS A 110 12.69 -3.36 6.00
N THR A 111 13.22 -4.58 6.14
CA THR A 111 12.84 -5.69 5.26
C THR A 111 11.40 -6.10 5.48
N GLU A 112 10.94 -6.18 6.73
CA GLU A 112 9.54 -6.46 7.08
C GLU A 112 8.59 -5.37 6.54
N ILE A 113 8.92 -4.10 6.76
CA ILE A 113 8.14 -2.96 6.26
C ILE A 113 8.09 -2.98 4.73
N ARG A 114 9.19 -3.27 4.04
CA ARG A 114 9.20 -3.36 2.57
C ARG A 114 8.34 -4.51 2.07
N ALA A 115 8.39 -5.67 2.71
CA ALA A 115 7.55 -6.81 2.36
C ALA A 115 6.06 -6.47 2.53
N GLU A 116 5.69 -5.82 3.64
CA GLU A 116 4.32 -5.38 3.91
C GLU A 116 3.85 -4.30 2.92
N ILE A 117 4.70 -3.33 2.56
CA ILE A 117 4.39 -2.33 1.52
C ILE A 117 4.14 -3.02 0.19
N SER A 118 4.99 -3.98 -0.19
CA SER A 118 4.83 -4.76 -1.42
C SER A 118 3.49 -5.51 -1.44
N LYS A 119 3.15 -6.21 -0.33
CA LYS A 119 1.86 -6.90 -0.16
C LYS A 119 0.67 -5.95 -0.32
N ARG A 120 0.72 -4.76 0.29
CA ARG A 120 -0.36 -3.77 0.15
C ARG A 120 -0.48 -3.23 -1.27
N GLN A 121 0.63 -3.06 -1.96
CA GLN A 121 0.64 -2.62 -3.35
C GLN A 121 0.02 -3.68 -4.28
N THR A 122 0.34 -4.96 -4.10
CA THR A 122 -0.25 -6.04 -4.90
C THR A 122 -1.76 -6.16 -4.67
N ILE A 123 -2.21 -6.16 -3.41
CA ILE A 123 -3.65 -6.18 -3.07
C ILE A 123 -4.38 -4.97 -3.67
N LYS A 124 -3.77 -3.78 -3.62
CA LYS A 124 -4.38 -2.57 -4.18
C LYS A 124 -4.49 -2.64 -5.71
N ARG A 125 -3.47 -3.18 -6.39
CA ARG A 125 -3.51 -3.41 -7.84
C ARG A 125 -4.60 -4.41 -8.20
N GLN A 126 -4.66 -5.54 -7.50
CA GLN A 126 -5.70 -6.55 -7.72
C GLN A 126 -7.12 -5.97 -7.61
N LYS A 127 -7.39 -5.11 -6.62
CA LYS A 127 -8.70 -4.45 -6.50
C LYS A 127 -9.02 -3.50 -7.66
N ILE A 128 -8.02 -2.89 -8.26
CA ILE A 128 -8.18 -2.06 -9.46
C ILE A 128 -8.51 -2.97 -10.64
N ASP A 129 -7.73 -4.04 -10.83
CA ASP A 129 -7.89 -4.99 -11.93
C ASP A 129 -9.27 -5.67 -11.88
N GLU A 130 -9.74 -6.07 -10.69
CA GLU A 130 -11.11 -6.60 -10.50
C GLU A 130 -12.21 -5.60 -10.86
N LYS A 131 -12.00 -4.31 -10.54
CA LYS A 131 -12.95 -3.25 -10.87
C LYS A 131 -13.00 -3.01 -12.38
N GLU A 132 -11.84 -3.01 -13.04
CA GLU A 132 -11.74 -2.89 -14.50
C GLU A 132 -12.36 -4.09 -15.19
N LYS A 133 -12.11 -5.30 -14.70
CA LYS A 133 -12.72 -6.54 -15.18
C LYS A 133 -14.24 -6.52 -15.06
N ARG A 134 -14.80 -6.12 -13.92
CA ARG A 134 -16.27 -5.95 -13.76
C ARG A 134 -16.85 -4.93 -14.72
N LYS A 135 -16.12 -3.85 -15.02
CA LYS A 135 -16.55 -2.85 -16.00
C LYS A 135 -16.54 -3.43 -17.42
N LEU A 136 -15.50 -4.19 -17.76
CA LEU A 136 -15.38 -4.88 -19.04
C LEU A 136 -16.49 -5.93 -19.21
N GLU A 137 -16.78 -6.73 -18.19
CA GLU A 137 -17.92 -7.65 -18.16
C GLU A 137 -19.25 -6.94 -18.49
N GLN A 138 -19.52 -5.79 -17.85
CA GLN A 138 -20.73 -5.00 -18.11
C GLN A 138 -20.80 -4.39 -19.52
N GLN A 139 -19.65 -4.11 -20.14
CA GLN A 139 -19.61 -3.63 -21.52
C GLN A 139 -19.86 -4.77 -22.50
N LEU A 140 -19.28 -5.94 -22.25
CA LEU A 140 -19.40 -7.11 -23.11
C LEU A 140 -20.81 -7.70 -23.16
N THR A 141 -21.60 -7.57 -22.09
CA THR A 141 -22.99 -8.05 -22.07
C THR A 141 -23.89 -7.37 -23.10
N LEU A 142 -23.52 -6.19 -23.56
CA LEU A 142 -24.27 -5.39 -24.54
C LEU A 142 -23.84 -5.65 -25.99
N LEU A 143 -22.76 -6.42 -26.20
CA LEU A 143 -22.12 -6.57 -27.50
C LEU A 143 -22.36 -7.96 -28.11
N THR A 144 -22.38 -7.99 -29.43
CA THR A 144 -22.39 -9.22 -30.23
C THR A 144 -20.96 -9.74 -30.46
N ILE A 145 -20.83 -11.01 -30.89
CA ILE A 145 -19.52 -11.64 -31.13
C ILE A 145 -18.69 -10.85 -32.15
N SER A 146 -19.31 -10.41 -33.25
CA SER A 146 -18.65 -9.64 -34.31
C SER A 146 -18.13 -8.29 -33.81
N GLU A 147 -18.89 -7.61 -32.94
CA GLU A 147 -18.46 -6.35 -32.33
C GLU A 147 -17.29 -6.56 -31.36
N ILE A 148 -17.30 -7.64 -30.58
CA ILE A 148 -16.19 -8.00 -29.68
C ILE A 148 -14.93 -8.28 -30.50
N LEU A 149 -15.01 -9.08 -31.57
CA LEU A 149 -13.87 -9.36 -32.45
C LEU A 149 -13.33 -8.09 -33.13
N ASN A 150 -14.20 -7.14 -33.46
CA ASN A 150 -13.78 -5.85 -34.02
C ASN A 150 -13.08 -4.93 -33.00
N LEU A 151 -13.50 -4.97 -31.73
CA LEU A 151 -12.85 -4.22 -30.64
C LEU A 151 -11.51 -4.83 -30.24
N PHE A 152 -11.42 -6.15 -30.23
CA PHE A 152 -10.23 -6.90 -29.81
C PHE A 152 -9.56 -7.61 -30.99
N LYS A 153 -9.01 -6.83 -31.92
CA LYS A 153 -8.38 -7.33 -33.15
C LYS A 153 -7.10 -8.14 -32.92
N ASN A 154 -6.49 -8.02 -31.75
CA ASN A 154 -5.20 -8.64 -31.42
C ASN A 154 -5.35 -9.99 -30.70
N LEU A 155 -6.54 -10.59 -30.71
CA LEU A 155 -6.76 -11.92 -30.11
C LEU A 155 -6.04 -12.99 -30.93
N SER A 156 -5.45 -13.96 -30.24
CA SER A 156 -4.89 -15.16 -30.87
C SER A 156 -6.00 -16.03 -31.49
N THR A 157 -5.64 -16.88 -32.45
CA THR A 157 -6.59 -17.82 -33.08
C THR A 157 -7.30 -18.69 -32.05
N LYS A 158 -6.57 -19.22 -31.05
CA LYS A 158 -7.15 -19.99 -29.95
C LYS A 158 -8.16 -19.17 -29.13
N GLN A 159 -7.86 -17.90 -28.83
CA GLN A 159 -8.77 -17.03 -28.09
C GLN A 159 -10.04 -16.74 -28.88
N VAL A 160 -9.94 -16.59 -30.21
CA VAL A 160 -11.11 -16.42 -31.09
C VAL A 160 -11.97 -17.69 -31.09
N ASP A 161 -11.35 -18.86 -31.19
CA ASP A 161 -12.08 -20.15 -31.15
C ASP A 161 -12.76 -20.36 -29.80
N ASP A 162 -12.07 -20.07 -28.69
CA ASP A 162 -12.66 -20.14 -27.35
C ASP A 162 -13.79 -19.14 -27.18
N LEU A 163 -13.62 -17.90 -27.65
CA LEU A 163 -14.65 -16.87 -27.60
C LEU A 163 -15.90 -17.32 -28.34
N ASN A 164 -15.75 -17.88 -29.55
CA ASN A 164 -16.86 -18.41 -30.33
C ASN A 164 -17.57 -19.56 -29.61
N ASP A 165 -16.82 -20.47 -28.98
CA ASP A 165 -17.38 -21.59 -28.24
C ASP A 165 -18.13 -21.17 -26.98
N VAL A 166 -17.64 -20.17 -26.25
CA VAL A 166 -18.37 -19.58 -25.12
C VAL A 166 -19.64 -18.89 -25.61
N MET A 167 -19.51 -18.07 -26.64
CA MET A 167 -20.62 -17.25 -27.11
C MET A 167 -21.73 -18.10 -27.75
N CYS A 168 -21.37 -19.20 -28.42
CA CYS A 168 -22.29 -20.19 -29.00
C CYS A 168 -22.70 -21.30 -28.03
N GLU A 169 -22.29 -21.24 -26.75
CA GLU A 169 -22.63 -22.22 -25.71
C GLU A 169 -22.11 -23.65 -25.95
N ARG A 170 -21.05 -23.80 -26.75
CA ARG A 170 -20.45 -25.09 -27.13
C ARG A 170 -19.20 -25.47 -26.33
N ILE A 171 -18.79 -24.63 -25.37
CA ILE A 171 -17.55 -24.83 -24.63
C ILE A 171 -17.57 -25.99 -23.60
N VAL A 172 -18.72 -26.63 -23.36
CA VAL A 172 -18.81 -27.75 -22.42
C VAL A 172 -17.89 -28.90 -22.85
N GLY A 173 -17.09 -29.39 -21.91
CA GLY A 173 -16.07 -30.42 -22.09
C GLY A 173 -14.67 -29.88 -22.39
N ARG A 174 -14.50 -28.57 -22.65
CA ARG A 174 -13.17 -27.98 -22.88
C ARG A 174 -12.38 -27.80 -21.59
N ASN A 175 -11.07 -27.98 -21.72
CA ASN A 175 -10.10 -27.65 -20.69
C ASN A 175 -9.68 -26.18 -20.79
N LEU A 176 -9.47 -25.56 -19.65
CA LEU A 176 -9.09 -24.16 -19.48
C LEU A 176 -7.93 -24.07 -18.48
N CYS A 177 -7.20 -22.97 -18.52
CA CYS A 177 -6.19 -22.63 -17.51
C CYS A 177 -6.48 -21.19 -17.05
N HIS A 178 -6.80 -21.01 -15.77
CA HIS A 178 -7.14 -19.72 -15.19
C HIS A 178 -6.11 -19.28 -14.17
N GLU A 179 -5.74 -18.01 -14.25
CA GLU A 179 -4.87 -17.35 -13.28
C GLU A 179 -5.73 -16.65 -12.23
N TRP A 180 -5.67 -17.12 -10.98
CA TRP A 180 -6.42 -16.55 -9.85
C TRP A 180 -5.49 -15.95 -8.80
N TYR A 181 -5.86 -14.78 -8.30
CA TYR A 181 -5.13 -14.15 -7.21
C TYR A 181 -5.61 -14.69 -5.86
N ASP A 182 -4.69 -15.27 -5.11
CA ASP A 182 -4.93 -15.67 -3.73
C ASP A 182 -4.63 -14.50 -2.79
N SER A 183 -5.66 -14.06 -2.06
CA SER A 183 -5.55 -12.94 -1.12
C SER A 183 -4.72 -13.26 0.12
N ASP A 184 -4.64 -14.53 0.52
CA ASP A 184 -3.98 -14.93 1.75
C ASP A 184 -2.46 -14.95 1.56
N THR A 185 -2.03 -15.58 0.47
CA THR A 185 -0.61 -15.62 0.05
C THR A 185 -0.17 -14.37 -0.71
N ALA A 186 -1.10 -13.56 -1.21
CA ALA A 186 -0.86 -12.38 -2.05
C ALA A 186 -0.11 -12.71 -3.36
N MET A 187 -0.30 -13.93 -3.87
CA MET A 187 0.30 -14.44 -5.09
C MET A 187 -0.77 -14.89 -6.08
N THR A 188 -0.42 -14.87 -7.36
CA THR A 188 -1.28 -15.42 -8.41
C THR A 188 -0.93 -16.87 -8.65
N VAL A 189 -1.95 -17.73 -8.67
CA VAL A 189 -1.84 -19.18 -8.84
C VAL A 189 -2.57 -19.60 -10.10
N LEU A 190 -1.98 -20.52 -10.85
CA LEU A 190 -2.58 -21.10 -12.05
C LEU A 190 -3.36 -22.35 -11.70
N TYR A 191 -4.62 -22.36 -12.08
CA TYR A 191 -5.52 -23.51 -11.94
C TYR A 191 -5.83 -24.08 -13.31
N ASN A 192 -5.74 -25.41 -13.40
CA ASN A 192 -6.34 -26.15 -14.50
C ASN A 192 -7.83 -26.25 -14.24
N GLY A 193 -8.64 -26.21 -15.28
CA GLY A 193 -10.07 -26.45 -15.11
C GLY A 193 -10.73 -27.05 -16.33
N ARG A 194 -11.92 -27.59 -16.13
CA ARG A 194 -12.74 -28.21 -17.17
C ARG A 194 -14.17 -27.74 -17.06
N VAL A 195 -14.77 -27.36 -18.20
CA VAL A 195 -16.17 -26.92 -18.23
C VAL A 195 -17.07 -28.15 -18.22
N GLU A 196 -17.73 -28.42 -17.10
CA GLU A 196 -18.54 -29.62 -16.94
C GLU A 196 -19.98 -29.44 -17.42
N LYS A 197 -20.62 -28.33 -17.01
CA LYS A 197 -22.06 -28.14 -17.21
C LYS A 197 -22.39 -26.71 -17.58
N LEU A 198 -23.45 -26.56 -18.36
CA LEU A 198 -24.09 -25.27 -18.64
C LEU A 198 -25.48 -25.26 -18.01
N LYS A 199 -25.77 -24.22 -17.22
CA LYS A 199 -27.07 -23.96 -16.64
C LYS A 199 -27.60 -22.63 -17.15
N LYS A 200 -28.81 -22.66 -17.73
CA LYS A 200 -29.54 -21.45 -18.14
C LYS A 200 -30.45 -21.00 -16.99
N ALA A 201 -30.19 -19.82 -16.44
CA ALA A 201 -31.10 -19.11 -15.56
C ALA A 201 -31.88 -18.06 -16.37
N GLN A 202 -32.99 -17.53 -15.85
CA GLN A 202 -33.90 -16.62 -16.57
C GLN A 202 -33.22 -15.45 -17.29
N LYS A 203 -32.09 -14.94 -16.79
CA LYS A 203 -31.34 -13.82 -17.37
C LYS A 203 -29.84 -14.07 -17.55
N ASP A 204 -29.33 -15.20 -17.07
CA ASP A 204 -27.89 -15.48 -17.01
C ASP A 204 -27.60 -16.90 -17.50
N ILE A 205 -26.49 -17.05 -18.24
CA ILE A 205 -25.91 -18.35 -18.56
C ILE A 205 -24.73 -18.57 -17.62
N ILE A 206 -24.78 -19.66 -16.86
CA ILE A 206 -23.78 -20.00 -15.85
C ILE A 206 -23.13 -21.33 -16.24
N TYR A 207 -21.80 -21.32 -16.31
CA TYR A 207 -20.97 -22.50 -16.49
C TYR A 207 -20.55 -23.04 -15.12
N THR A 208 -20.60 -24.36 -14.97
CA THR A 208 -19.92 -25.06 -13.87
C THR A 208 -18.57 -25.51 -14.38
N ILE A 209 -17.51 -25.05 -13.74
CA ILE A 209 -16.12 -25.33 -14.11
C ILE A 209 -15.45 -25.96 -12.91
N SER A 210 -14.95 -27.18 -13.06
CA SER A 210 -14.20 -27.87 -12.03
C SER A 210 -12.74 -27.43 -12.13
N TYR A 211 -12.14 -26.97 -11.03
CA TYR A 211 -10.74 -26.52 -10.99
C TYR A 211 -9.89 -27.39 -10.07
N TRP A 212 -8.63 -27.56 -10.45
CA TRP A 212 -7.61 -28.24 -9.66
C TRP A 212 -6.24 -27.56 -9.87
N THR A 213 -5.35 -27.70 -8.89
CA THR A 213 -3.98 -27.20 -8.99
C THR A 213 -3.12 -28.11 -9.88
N ARG A 214 -1.85 -27.74 -10.11
CA ARG A 214 -0.90 -28.60 -10.84
C ARG A 214 -0.49 -29.86 -10.06
N GLU A 215 -0.66 -29.84 -8.75
CA GLU A 215 -0.29 -30.95 -7.86
C GLU A 215 -1.44 -31.94 -7.66
N GLU A 216 -2.67 -31.48 -7.90
CA GLU A 216 -3.91 -32.25 -7.81
C GLU A 216 -4.31 -32.83 -9.18
N ASN A 217 -5.24 -33.78 -9.14
CA ASN A 217 -5.87 -34.34 -10.34
C ASN A 217 -7.35 -33.96 -10.43
N ASP A 218 -7.97 -34.21 -11.58
CA ASP A 218 -9.40 -33.92 -11.85
C ASP A 218 -10.36 -34.59 -10.84
N THR A 219 -9.93 -35.66 -10.16
CA THR A 219 -10.70 -36.33 -9.10
C THR A 219 -10.82 -35.52 -7.82
N GLU A 220 -9.92 -34.55 -7.60
CA GLU A 220 -9.89 -33.66 -6.44
C GLU A 220 -10.41 -32.25 -6.80
N ALA A 221 -10.95 -32.10 -8.01
CA ALA A 221 -11.39 -30.81 -8.52
C ALA A 221 -12.58 -30.24 -7.75
N VAL A 222 -12.60 -28.92 -7.62
CA VAL A 222 -13.67 -28.17 -6.95
C VAL A 222 -14.49 -27.41 -7.98
N ASP A 223 -15.80 -27.60 -7.93
CA ASP A 223 -16.75 -26.95 -8.84
C ASP A 223 -16.93 -25.46 -8.49
N TYR A 224 -16.75 -24.60 -9.50
CA TYR A 224 -17.04 -23.18 -9.46
C TYR A 224 -18.08 -22.77 -10.49
N TYR A 225 -18.92 -21.81 -10.12
CA TYR A 225 -19.94 -21.26 -10.98
C TYR A 225 -19.47 -19.95 -11.58
N MET A 226 -19.42 -19.88 -12.92
CA MET A 226 -18.94 -18.70 -13.62
C MET A 226 -19.93 -18.22 -14.67
N LYS A 227 -20.18 -16.92 -14.70
CA LYS A 227 -21.10 -16.34 -15.69
C LYS A 227 -20.48 -16.33 -17.08
N LYS A 228 -21.31 -16.43 -18.12
CA LYS A 228 -20.86 -16.38 -19.52
C LYS A 228 -19.94 -15.19 -19.81
N PHE A 229 -20.37 -13.98 -19.47
CA PHE A 229 -19.58 -12.77 -19.77
C PHE A 229 -18.37 -12.58 -18.87
N GLN A 230 -18.31 -13.26 -17.73
CA GLN A 230 -17.09 -13.36 -16.92
C GLN A 230 -16.04 -14.22 -17.64
N LEU A 231 -16.45 -15.36 -18.21
CA LEU A 231 -15.57 -16.21 -19.04
C LEU A 231 -15.10 -15.48 -20.31
N VAL A 232 -15.99 -14.71 -20.95
CA VAL A 232 -15.63 -13.88 -22.12
C VAL A 232 -14.60 -12.81 -21.74
N ALA A 233 -14.81 -12.13 -20.60
CA ALA A 233 -13.86 -11.15 -20.09
C ALA A 233 -12.47 -11.74 -19.84
N ASP A 234 -12.39 -12.97 -19.32
CA ASP A 234 -11.13 -13.69 -19.08
C ASP A 234 -10.38 -13.99 -20.37
N ILE A 235 -11.11 -14.48 -21.39
CA ILE A 235 -10.54 -14.81 -22.70
C ILE A 235 -9.95 -13.57 -23.37
N VAL A 236 -10.70 -12.47 -23.35
CA VAL A 236 -10.35 -11.23 -24.03
C VAL A 236 -9.23 -10.48 -23.31
N SER A 237 -9.20 -10.53 -21.98
CA SER A 237 -8.16 -9.88 -21.17
C SER A 237 -6.83 -10.66 -21.17
N GLY A 238 -6.81 -11.87 -21.75
CA GLY A 238 -5.60 -12.68 -21.82
C GLY A 238 -5.18 -13.29 -20.48
N GLN A 239 -6.08 -13.42 -19.50
CA GLN A 239 -5.81 -14.06 -18.19
C GLN A 239 -5.64 -15.59 -18.27
N ARG A 240 -5.26 -16.10 -19.45
CA ARG A 240 -4.77 -17.46 -19.62
C ARG A 240 -3.26 -17.40 -19.80
N GLY A 241 -2.54 -17.83 -18.77
CA GLY A 241 -1.13 -18.15 -18.90
C GLY A 241 -0.93 -19.06 -20.12
N ASN A 242 0.00 -18.67 -20.97
CA ASN A 242 0.46 -19.52 -22.07
C ASN A 242 0.82 -20.93 -21.53
N HIS A 243 0.32 -21.94 -22.23
CA HIS A 243 0.69 -23.35 -22.20
C HIS A 243 0.07 -24.25 -21.11
N LEU A 244 -0.83 -25.15 -21.57
CA LEU A 244 -0.51 -26.59 -21.63
C LEU A 244 0.29 -26.84 -22.92
#